data_AF-A0A0G1U2V4-F1
#
_entry.id   AF-A0A0G1U2V4-F1
#
_cell.length_a   1.000
_cell.length_b   1.000
_cell.length_c   1.000
_cell.angle_alpha   90.00
_cell.angle_beta   90.00
_cell.angle_gamma   90.00
#
_symmetry.space_group_name_H-M   'P 1'
#
loop_
_entity.id
_entity.type
_entity.pdbx_description
1 polymer ?
#
loop_
_entity_poly.entity_id
_entity_poly.type
_entity_poly.pdbx_seq_one_letter_code
_entity_poly.pdbx_strand_id
1 'polypeptide(L)'
;MIAERLTEAGYRVIQKGSGSDGFARAITEQSDIILLDLMLPETDGINFLSELRTNGEWGKNVPIVIISSLMPDEKLKENAQILRVRIH
;
A
#
# COMPACT_ATOMS: atom_id res chain seq x y z
N MET A 1 -12.79 -3.83 -9.79
CA MET A 1 -12.69 -2.57 -10.57
C MET A 1 -11.27 -2.03 -10.73
N ILE A 2 -10.52 -1.57 -9.69
CA ILE A 2 -9.16 -1.02 -9.91
C ILE A 2 -8.18 -2.08 -10.42
N ALA A 3 -8.18 -3.28 -9.82
CA ALA A 3 -7.29 -4.38 -10.23
C ALA A 3 -7.51 -4.82 -11.69
N GLU A 4 -8.78 -4.90 -12.12
CA GLU A 4 -9.13 -5.27 -13.51
C GLU A 4 -8.59 -4.23 -14.49
N ARG A 5 -8.83 -2.93 -14.23
CA ARG A 5 -8.34 -1.84 -15.10
C ARG A 5 -6.82 -1.80 -15.21
N LEU A 6 -6.10 -2.09 -14.13
CA LEU A 6 -4.64 -2.19 -14.16
C LEU A 6 -4.18 -3.42 -14.95
N THR A 7 -4.89 -4.54 -14.82
CA THR A 7 -4.60 -5.75 -15.60
C THR A 7 -4.83 -5.50 -17.10
N GLU A 8 -5.95 -4.85 -17.46
CA GLU A 8 -6.26 -4.44 -18.85
C GLU A 8 -5.23 -3.46 -19.41
N ALA A 9 -4.67 -2.58 -18.58
CA ALA A 9 -3.58 -1.69 -18.94
C ALA A 9 -2.21 -2.40 -19.08
N GLY A 10 -2.15 -3.72 -18.87
CA GLY A 10 -0.96 -4.55 -19.05
C GLY A 10 -0.09 -4.72 -17.81
N TYR A 11 -0.54 -4.27 -16.64
CA TYR A 11 0.20 -4.46 -15.38
C TYR A 11 -0.05 -5.85 -14.80
N ARG A 12 0.99 -6.44 -14.20
CA ARG A 12 0.82 -7.62 -13.34
C ARG A 12 0.22 -7.18 -12.02
N VAL A 13 -1.03 -7.54 -11.77
CA VAL A 13 -1.73 -7.19 -10.52
C VAL A 13 -1.76 -8.37 -9.56
N ILE A 14 -1.30 -8.12 -8.34
CA ILE A 14 -1.43 -9.06 -7.22
C ILE A 14 -2.49 -8.48 -6.30
N GLN A 15 -3.71 -9.03 -6.35
CA GLN A 15 -4.83 -8.60 -5.50
C GLN A 15 -5.14 -9.67 -4.44
N LYS A 16 -5.32 -9.24 -3.19
CA LYS A 16 -5.80 -10.09 -2.09
C LYS A 16 -6.75 -9.29 -1.20
N GLY A 17 -7.85 -9.92 -0.80
CA GLY A 17 -8.93 -9.31 -0.01
C GLY A 17 -8.70 -9.30 1.50
N SER A 18 -7.64 -9.93 2.01
CA SER A 18 -7.22 -9.88 3.42
C SER A 18 -5.76 -9.39 3.50
N GLY A 19 -5.49 -8.40 4.36
CA GLY A 19 -4.23 -7.63 4.29
C GLY A 19 -2.97 -8.36 4.76
N SER A 20 -3.07 -9.49 5.45
CA SER A 20 -1.91 -10.29 5.88
C SER A 20 -1.18 -11.00 4.71
N ASP A 21 -1.92 -11.54 3.74
CA ASP A 21 -1.33 -12.22 2.58
C ASP A 21 -0.78 -11.24 1.53
N GLY A 22 -1.36 -10.04 1.46
CA GLY A 22 -0.93 -8.97 0.54
C GLY A 22 0.47 -8.46 0.87
N PHE A 23 0.77 -8.29 2.16
CA PHE A 23 2.09 -7.87 2.63
C PHE A 23 3.19 -8.87 2.29
N ALA A 24 2.98 -10.15 2.63
CA ALA A 24 3.95 -11.21 2.38
C ALA A 24 4.28 -11.30 0.89
N ARG A 25 3.26 -11.25 0.01
CA ARG A 25 3.47 -11.27 -1.44
C ARG A 25 4.15 -10.02 -1.96
N ALA A 26 3.77 -8.84 -1.48
CA ALA A 26 4.43 -7.59 -1.89
C ALA A 26 5.94 -7.65 -1.64
N ILE A 27 6.35 -8.18 -0.48
CA ILE A 27 7.75 -8.38 -0.11
C ILE A 27 8.41 -9.42 -1.02
N THR A 28 7.84 -10.61 -1.16
CA THR A 28 8.48 -11.70 -1.92
C THR A 28 8.60 -11.38 -3.40
N GLU A 29 7.62 -10.67 -3.95
CA GLU A 29 7.54 -10.32 -5.37
C GLU A 29 8.17 -8.97 -5.68
N GLN A 30 8.63 -8.24 -4.65
CA GLN A 30 9.20 -6.90 -4.74
C GLN A 30 8.44 -5.99 -5.70
N SER A 31 7.16 -5.77 -5.41
CA SER A 31 6.27 -4.99 -6.29
C SER A 31 6.84 -3.60 -6.60
N ASP A 32 6.65 -3.13 -7.83
CA ASP A 32 7.11 -1.80 -8.27
C ASP A 32 6.27 -0.66 -7.70
N ILE A 33 5.00 -0.93 -7.37
CA ILE A 33 4.07 0.01 -6.76
C ILE A 33 3.09 -0.72 -5.86
N ILE A 34 2.73 -0.09 -4.74
CA ILE A 34 1.72 -0.60 -3.81
C ILE A 34 0.56 0.39 -3.78
N LEU A 35 -0.65 -0.13 -4.06
CA LEU A 35 -1.90 0.58 -3.83
C LEU A 35 -2.47 0.10 -2.50
N LEU A 36 -2.55 0.98 -1.52
CA LEU A 36 -3.02 0.66 -0.18
C LEU A 36 -4.38 1.32 0.08
N ASP A 37 -5.38 0.52 0.40
CA ASP A 37 -6.66 0.99 0.89
C ASP A 37 -6.66 1.03 2.42
N LEU A 38 -6.96 2.20 2.99
CA LEU A 38 -7.00 2.42 4.45
C LEU A 38 -8.35 2.03 5.07
N MET A 39 -9.36 1.72 4.26
CA MET A 39 -10.68 1.28 4.71
C MET A 39 -10.74 -0.24 4.95
N LEU A 40 -9.65 -0.98 4.74
CA LEU A 40 -9.63 -2.42 4.98
C LEU A 40 -9.84 -2.71 6.48
N PRO A 41 -10.95 -3.36 6.87
CA PRO A 41 -11.33 -3.52 8.28
C PRO A 41 -10.37 -4.40 9.08
N GLU A 42 -9.55 -5.21 8.40
CA GLU A 42 -8.65 -6.19 9.03
C GLU A 42 -7.19 -5.72 9.12
N THR A 43 -6.84 -4.55 8.58
CA THR A 43 -5.43 -4.13 8.51
C THR A 43 -5.29 -2.68 8.90
N ASP A 44 -4.57 -2.44 9.98
CA ASP A 44 -4.07 -1.12 10.30
C ASP A 44 -3.02 -0.75 9.25
N GLY A 45 -3.46 -0.04 8.21
CA GLY A 45 -2.62 0.38 7.09
C GLY A 45 -1.36 1.12 7.55
N ILE A 46 -1.36 1.77 8.72
CA ILE A 46 -0.19 2.44 9.28
C ILE A 46 0.85 1.43 9.76
N ASN A 47 0.41 0.35 10.40
CA ASN A 47 1.32 -0.72 10.84
C ASN A 47 1.93 -1.44 9.63
N PHE A 48 1.12 -1.72 8.60
CA PHE A 48 1.61 -2.25 7.32
C PHE A 48 2.71 -1.35 6.75
N LEU A 49 2.48 -0.04 6.68
CA LEU A 49 3.46 0.91 6.16
C LEU A 49 4.74 0.93 7.00
N SER A 50 4.60 0.91 8.32
CA SER A 50 5.73 0.89 9.24
C SER A 50 6.58 -0.36 9.07
N GLU A 51 5.96 -1.55 8.98
CA GLU A 51 6.64 -2.82 8.77
C GLU A 51 7.28 -2.90 7.38
N LEU A 52 6.60 -2.41 6.35
CA LEU A 52 7.14 -2.35 5.00
C LEU A 52 8.42 -1.50 4.93
N ARG A 53 8.45 -0.36 5.62
CA ARG A 53 9.62 0.54 5.62
C ARG A 53 10.82 -0.01 6.37
N THR A 54 10.65 -1.06 7.18
CA THR A 54 11.78 -1.79 7.79
C THR A 54 12.29 -2.94 6.93
N ASN A 55 11.60 -3.29 5.83
CA ASN A 55 11.93 -4.43 4.98
C ASN A 55 12.99 -4.11 3.90
N GLY A 56 14.23 -3.96 4.36
CA GLY A 56 15.40 -3.80 3.48
C GLY A 56 15.34 -2.56 2.58
N GLU A 57 16.19 -2.52 1.54
CA GLU A 57 16.25 -1.37 0.63
C GLU A 57 15.04 -1.27 -0.29
N TRP A 58 14.44 -2.39 -0.70
CA TRP A 58 13.21 -2.37 -1.49
C TRP A 58 12.07 -1.73 -0.70
N GLY A 59 11.82 -2.19 0.53
CA GLY A 59 10.71 -1.71 1.35
C GLY A 59 10.81 -0.22 1.70
N LYS A 60 12.02 0.33 1.85
CA LYS A 60 12.24 1.77 2.06
C LYS A 60 11.89 2.65 0.86
N ASN A 61 12.00 2.10 -0.35
CA ASN A 61 11.98 2.87 -1.59
C ASN A 61 10.75 2.59 -2.47
N VAL A 62 10.04 1.47 -2.25
CA VAL A 62 8.83 1.15 -3.02
C VAL A 62 7.80 2.28 -2.88
N PRO A 63 7.31 2.84 -4.00
CA PRO A 63 6.30 3.88 -3.98
C PRO A 63 4.96 3.32 -3.52
N ILE A 64 4.28 4.08 -2.67
CA ILE A 64 2.99 3.71 -2.11
C ILE A 64 2.00 4.83 -2.40
N VAL A 65 0.87 4.43 -2.97
CA VAL A 65 -0.27 5.30 -3.22
C VAL A 65 -1.41 4.83 -2.32
N ILE A 66 -1.82 5.71 -1.41
CA ILE A 66 -3.03 5.47 -0.63
C ILE A 66 -4.23 5.82 -1.51
N ILE A 67 -5.18 4.88 -1.61
CA ILE A 67 -6.47 5.09 -2.25
C ILE A 67 -7.53 4.85 -1.16
N SER A 68 -8.14 5.92 -0.66
CA SER A 68 -9.17 5.82 0.37
C SER A 68 -10.33 6.75 0.06
N SER A 69 -11.56 6.31 0.38
CA SER A 69 -12.73 7.18 0.34
C SER A 69 -12.80 8.13 1.53
N LEU A 70 -11.91 7.99 2.53
CA LEU A 70 -11.82 8.92 3.65
C LEU A 70 -11.05 10.18 3.24
N MET A 71 -11.54 11.33 3.70
CA MET A 71 -10.69 12.51 3.77
C MET A 71 -9.60 12.25 4.82
N PRO A 72 -8.32 12.39 4.47
CA PRO A 72 -7.24 12.18 5.42
C PRO A 72 -7.27 13.25 6.51
N ASP A 73 -7.26 12.83 7.77
CA ASP A 73 -7.06 13.73 8.90
C ASP A 73 -5.58 14.17 9.00
N GLU A 74 -5.30 15.15 9.87
CA GLU A 74 -3.94 15.69 10.03
C GLU A 74 -2.94 14.61 10.49
N LYS A 75 -3.38 13.68 11.34
CA LYS A 75 -2.53 12.61 11.85
C LYS A 75 -2.11 11.64 10.74
N LEU A 76 -3.03 11.29 9.84
CA LEU A 76 -2.74 10.44 8.70
C LEU A 76 -1.81 11.14 7.70
N LYS A 77 -1.97 12.44 7.48
CA LYS A 77 -1.06 13.23 6.63
C LYS A 77 0.35 13.28 7.20
N GLU A 78 0.48 13.53 8.51
CA GLU A 78 1.77 13.56 9.20
C GLU A 78 2.49 12.20 9.09
N ASN A 79 1.77 11.11 9.37
CA ASN A 79 2.30 9.75 9.23
C ASN A 79 2.70 9.42 7.79
N ALA A 80 1.90 9.83 6.79
CA ALA A 80 2.24 9.62 5.39
C ALA A 80 3.52 10.35 4.97
N GLN A 81 3.77 11.56 5.49
CA GLN A 81 5.01 12.29 5.22
C GLN A 81 6.22 11.56 5.81
N ILE A 82 6.14 11.12 7.07
CA ILE A 82 7.19 10.36 7.75
C ILE A 82 7.50 9.07 7.00
N LEU A 83 6.46 8.37 6.52
CA LEU A 83 6.57 7.08 5.85
C LEU A 83 6.82 7.20 4.34
N ARG A 84 7.02 8.41 3.81
CA ARG A 84 7.23 8.67 2.37
C ARG A 84 6.12 8.06 1.50
N VAL A 85 4.88 8.31 1.87
CA VAL A 85 3.68 7.83 1.19
C VAL A 85 2.93 9.01 0.59
N ARG A 86 2.33 8.81 -0.59
CA ARG A 86 1.52 9.85 -1.24
C ARG A 86 0.03 9.48 -1.20
N ILE A 87 -0.78 10.40 -0.68
CA ILE A 87 -2.24 10.25 -0.60
C ILE A 87 -2.86 10.93 -1.83
N HIS A 88 -3.80 10.24 -2.49
CA HIS A 88 -4.57 10.77 -3.61
C HIS A 88 -6.07 10.54 -3.41
#